data_AF-B8BXX4-F1
#
_entry.id   AF-B8BXX4-F1
#
_cell.length_a   1.000
_cell.length_b   1.000
_cell.length_c   1.000
_cell.angle_alpha   90.00
_cell.angle_beta   90.00
_cell.angle_gamma   90.00
#
_symmetry.space_group_name_H-M   'P 1'
#
loop_
_entity.id
_entity.type
_entity.pdbx_description
1 polymer ?
#
loop_
_entity_poly.entity_id
_entity_poly.type
_entity_poly.pdbx_seq_one_letter_code
_entity_poly.pdbx_strand_id
1 'polypeptide(L)'
;MKELSAMNESGERLPNLELVPASDTDRIETLLRETDALMIAVDDVGSVMDLSIIEYLLDTNKVGEGKMKRVVAMSRNLNGNGTGMLVSASKQAANSQVWDNSNAEAYKQYESAVKEAADKCEASWTIVRAGTLKGGACGENNEYPQYLAESYYEKTKTDIVTWQLLFDCGVRGVKIAKGDVLPGPGMKAVFTAIGTDVHDGDSGRCGVAEAMVKSLEFDNTANVDFGVGTLASREPPSDAEWKELFMQSL
;
A
#
# COMPACT_ATOMS: atom_id res chain seq x y z
N MET A 1 1.55 19.92 -13.37
CA MET A 1 1.88 18.47 -13.38
C MET A 1 0.97 17.85 -14.44
N LYS A 2 1.50 17.19 -15.48
CA LYS A 2 0.63 16.51 -16.47
C LYS A 2 0.06 15.27 -15.79
N GLU A 3 -1.27 15.10 -15.82
CA GLU A 3 -1.96 13.88 -15.37
C GLU A 3 -1.53 12.72 -16.27
N LEU A 4 -0.53 11.95 -15.86
CA LEU A 4 0.05 10.89 -16.70
C LEU A 4 -0.64 9.52 -16.53
N SER A 5 -1.41 9.30 -15.47
CA SER A 5 -1.92 7.97 -15.09
C SER A 5 -3.44 7.79 -15.16
N ALA A 6 -4.19 8.84 -15.53
CA ALA A 6 -5.65 8.80 -15.58
C ALA A 6 -6.21 8.61 -17.01
N MET A 7 -5.35 8.26 -17.97
CA MET A 7 -5.72 8.13 -19.37
C MET A 7 -5.65 6.66 -19.83
N ASN A 8 -6.57 6.23 -20.68
CA ASN A 8 -6.52 4.94 -21.37
C ASN A 8 -5.45 4.94 -22.47
N GLU A 9 -5.30 3.81 -23.17
CA GLU A 9 -4.33 3.65 -24.28
C GLU A 9 -4.56 4.66 -25.43
N SER A 10 -5.79 5.16 -25.58
CA SER A 10 -6.17 6.19 -26.57
C SER A 10 -5.90 7.62 -26.09
N GLY A 11 -5.40 7.81 -24.87
CA GLY A 11 -5.16 9.13 -24.27
C GLY A 11 -6.42 9.82 -23.74
N GLU A 12 -7.54 9.09 -23.61
CA GLU A 12 -8.79 9.59 -23.05
C GLU A 12 -8.85 9.30 -21.55
N ARG A 13 -9.55 10.15 -20.78
CA ARG A 13 -9.72 9.91 -19.35
C ARG A 13 -10.41 8.57 -19.09
N LEU A 14 -9.92 7.83 -18.09
CA LEU A 14 -10.57 6.61 -17.61
C LEU A 14 -12.00 6.96 -17.16
N PRO A 15 -13.05 6.38 -17.79
CA PRO A 15 -14.43 6.82 -17.58
C PRO A 15 -14.96 6.52 -16.17
N ASN A 16 -14.28 5.63 -15.44
CA ASN A 16 -14.59 5.18 -14.09
C ASN A 16 -13.64 5.76 -13.02
N LEU A 17 -12.81 6.74 -13.37
CA LEU A 17 -11.90 7.41 -12.44
C LEU A 17 -12.26 8.90 -12.35
N GLU A 18 -12.59 9.33 -11.14
CA GLU A 18 -12.75 10.74 -10.81
C GLU A 18 -11.62 11.19 -9.88
N LEU A 19 -10.97 12.30 -10.22
CA LEU A 19 -9.97 12.94 -9.38
C LEU A 19 -10.61 14.13 -8.68
N VAL A 20 -10.69 14.07 -7.35
CA VAL A 20 -11.32 15.12 -6.54
C VAL A 20 -10.24 15.83 -5.71
N PRO A 21 -10.11 17.16 -5.81
CA PRO A 21 -9.23 17.90 -4.92
C PRO A 21 -9.66 17.75 -3.46
N ALA A 22 -8.69 17.57 -2.54
CA ALA A 22 -8.99 17.46 -1.11
C ALA A 22 -9.71 18.70 -0.51
N SER A 23 -9.63 19.85 -1.19
CA SER A 23 -10.34 21.07 -0.82
C SER A 23 -11.82 21.09 -1.21
N ASP A 24 -12.28 20.15 -2.05
CA ASP A 24 -13.68 20.03 -2.47
C ASP A 24 -14.44 19.07 -1.54
N THR A 25 -14.69 19.54 -0.32
CA THR A 25 -15.34 18.75 0.73
C THR A 25 -16.76 18.33 0.34
N ASP A 26 -17.50 19.19 -0.37
CA ASP A 26 -18.87 18.90 -0.78
C ASP A 26 -18.91 17.70 -1.75
N ARG A 27 -17.95 17.64 -2.70
CA ARG A 27 -17.85 16.50 -3.60
C ARG A 27 -17.41 15.24 -2.87
N ILE A 28 -16.44 15.35 -1.95
CA ILE A 28 -16.00 14.22 -1.12
C ILE A 28 -17.17 13.63 -0.34
N GLU A 29 -17.98 14.47 0.33
CA GLU A 29 -19.15 14.01 1.09
C GLU A 29 -20.20 13.37 0.20
N THR A 30 -20.41 13.89 -1.00
CA THR A 30 -21.30 13.26 -1.99
C THR A 30 -20.81 11.85 -2.34
N LEU A 31 -19.52 11.69 -2.62
CA LEU A 31 -18.93 10.39 -2.93
C LEU A 31 -18.99 9.42 -1.74
N LEU A 32 -18.76 9.90 -0.51
CA LEU A 32 -18.87 9.07 0.69
C LEU A 32 -20.28 8.49 0.87
N ARG A 33 -21.34 9.22 0.50
CA ARG A 33 -22.74 8.76 0.51
C ARG A 33 -23.05 7.69 -0.55
N GLU A 34 -22.20 7.55 -1.56
CA GLU A 34 -22.44 6.68 -2.71
C GLU A 34 -21.46 5.51 -2.78
N THR A 35 -20.41 5.53 -1.95
CA THR A 35 -19.31 4.57 -1.96
C THR A 35 -19.57 3.38 -1.02
N ASP A 36 -19.36 2.16 -1.55
CA ASP A 36 -19.50 0.92 -0.78
C ASP A 36 -18.18 0.49 -0.09
N ALA A 37 -17.04 0.99 -0.57
CA ALA A 37 -15.73 0.63 -0.04
C ALA A 37 -14.75 1.81 -0.04
N LEU A 38 -14.03 2.01 1.05
CA LEU A 38 -12.99 3.04 1.18
C LEU A 38 -11.61 2.38 1.28
N MET A 39 -10.67 2.85 0.47
CA MET A 39 -9.26 2.48 0.57
C MET A 39 -8.43 3.66 1.06
N ILE A 40 -7.63 3.46 2.10
CA ILE A 40 -6.74 4.47 2.68
C ILE A 40 -5.31 4.00 2.50
N ALA A 41 -4.54 4.69 1.66
CA ALA A 41 -3.12 4.41 1.44
C ALA A 41 -2.31 5.68 1.66
N VAL A 42 -1.46 5.68 2.70
CA VAL A 42 -0.56 6.80 3.01
C VAL A 42 0.86 6.29 3.02
N ASP A 43 1.70 6.92 2.21
CA ASP A 43 3.14 6.64 2.14
C ASP A 43 3.97 7.81 2.65
N ASP A 44 3.59 8.35 3.81
CA ASP A 44 4.46 9.23 4.58
C ASP A 44 5.20 8.39 5.62
N VAL A 45 6.52 8.48 5.62
CA VAL A 45 7.35 7.73 6.55
C VAL A 45 7.49 8.46 7.89
N GLY A 46 7.34 9.79 7.89
CA GLY A 46 7.48 10.60 9.09
C GLY A 46 6.23 10.60 9.97
N SER A 47 5.06 10.25 9.42
CA SER A 47 3.78 10.36 10.10
C SER A 47 2.76 9.34 9.60
N VAL A 48 1.64 9.23 10.29
CA VAL A 48 0.43 8.54 9.82
C VAL A 48 -0.61 9.59 9.41
N MET A 49 -1.65 9.17 8.68
CA MET A 49 -2.81 10.03 8.47
C MET A 49 -3.35 10.52 9.81
N ASP A 50 -3.65 11.81 9.91
CA ASP A 50 -4.25 12.39 11.10
C ASP A 50 -5.57 11.68 11.42
N LEU A 51 -5.77 11.31 12.68
CA LEU A 51 -6.93 10.54 13.12
C LEU A 51 -8.25 11.28 12.86
N SER A 52 -8.24 12.61 12.90
CA SER A 52 -9.42 13.43 12.59
C SER A 52 -9.87 13.30 11.13
N ILE A 53 -8.94 12.98 10.21
CA ILE A 53 -9.27 12.71 8.80
C ILE A 53 -10.00 11.36 8.69
N ILE A 54 -9.55 10.35 9.44
CA ILE A 54 -10.22 9.02 9.47
C ILE A 54 -11.63 9.18 10.02
N GLU A 55 -11.77 9.90 11.14
CA GLU A 55 -13.07 10.22 11.74
C GLU A 55 -13.96 11.01 10.78
N TYR A 56 -13.40 11.93 10.00
CA TYR A 56 -14.15 12.68 8.99
C TYR A 56 -14.64 11.79 7.85
N LEU A 57 -13.76 10.96 7.27
CA LEU A 57 -14.08 10.10 6.12
C LEU A 57 -15.07 8.97 6.47
N LEU A 58 -15.09 8.55 7.73
CA LEU A 58 -15.96 7.48 8.24
C LEU A 58 -16.99 8.00 9.27
N ASP A 59 -17.37 9.28 9.16
CA ASP A 59 -18.48 9.84 9.93
C ASP A 59 -19.80 9.29 9.38
N THR A 60 -20.59 8.63 10.23
CA THR A 60 -21.86 8.01 9.85
C THR A 60 -22.88 9.01 9.29
N ASN A 61 -22.81 10.28 9.69
CA ASN A 61 -23.67 11.34 9.14
C ASN A 61 -23.31 11.72 7.70
N LYS A 62 -22.05 11.49 7.31
CA LYS A 62 -21.53 11.78 5.97
C LYS A 62 -21.63 10.58 5.06
N VAL A 63 -21.24 9.40 5.55
CA VAL A 63 -21.29 8.14 4.80
C VAL A 63 -22.72 7.67 4.55
N GLY A 64 -23.63 7.94 5.49
CA GLY A 64 -24.98 7.38 5.46
C GLY A 64 -25.02 5.97 6.07
N GLU A 65 -26.12 5.69 6.77
CA GLU A 65 -26.31 4.45 7.52
C GLU A 65 -26.25 3.22 6.60
N GLY A 66 -25.42 2.23 6.95
CA GLY A 66 -25.27 0.96 6.21
C GLY A 66 -24.68 1.06 4.81
N LYS A 67 -24.15 2.24 4.42
CA LYS A 67 -23.65 2.47 3.07
C LYS A 67 -22.25 1.91 2.84
N MET A 68 -21.33 2.22 3.76
CA MET A 68 -19.97 1.68 3.73
C MET A 68 -19.98 0.23 4.17
N LYS A 69 -19.41 -0.67 3.36
CA LYS A 69 -19.37 -2.11 3.65
C LYS A 69 -17.95 -2.60 3.96
N ARG A 70 -16.94 -1.97 3.35
CA ARG A 70 -15.53 -2.36 3.45
C ARG A 70 -14.63 -1.15 3.62
N VAL A 71 -13.72 -1.21 4.59
CA VAL A 71 -12.63 -0.24 4.74
C VAL A 71 -11.30 -0.99 4.68
N VAL A 72 -10.43 -0.61 3.76
CA VAL A 72 -9.09 -1.22 3.62
C VAL A 72 -8.04 -0.14 3.84
N ALA A 73 -7.15 -0.37 4.80
CA ALA A 73 -6.12 0.60 5.15
C ALA A 73 -4.73 0.00 5.01
N MET A 74 -3.83 0.69 4.31
CA MET A 74 -2.41 0.40 4.35
C MET A 74 -1.82 0.87 5.68
N SER A 75 -0.96 0.05 6.28
CA SER A 75 -0.20 0.36 7.49
C SER A 75 1.26 -0.04 7.28
N ARG A 76 2.18 0.57 8.02
CA ARG A 76 3.59 0.12 8.10
C ARG A 76 3.96 -0.38 9.51
N ASN A 77 2.95 -0.74 10.31
CA ASN A 77 3.12 -1.39 11.61
C ASN A 77 3.67 -2.82 11.43
N LEU A 78 4.99 -2.97 11.45
CA LEU A 78 5.65 -4.28 11.39
C LEU A 78 6.09 -4.73 12.79
N ASN A 79 6.34 -6.04 12.96
CA ASN A 79 6.60 -6.70 14.24
C ASN A 79 7.87 -6.33 14.99
N GLY A 80 8.65 -5.39 14.45
CA GLY A 80 9.92 -4.97 15.00
C GLY A 80 11.02 -6.03 14.93
N ASN A 81 10.75 -7.25 14.41
CA ASN A 81 11.82 -8.21 14.18
C ASN A 81 12.72 -7.68 13.07
N GLY A 82 14.03 -7.66 13.32
CA GLY A 82 14.99 -7.14 12.33
C GLY A 82 15.08 -5.62 12.25
N THR A 83 14.53 -4.85 13.21
CA THR A 83 14.63 -3.36 13.26
C THR A 83 15.64 -2.87 14.30
N GLY A 84 16.87 -3.42 14.29
CA GLY A 84 17.92 -3.14 15.31
C GLY A 84 18.89 -2.00 14.97
N MET A 85 19.91 -1.79 15.83
CA MET A 85 20.87 -0.67 15.75
C MET A 85 21.55 -0.48 14.38
N LEU A 86 21.83 -1.58 13.65
CA LEU A 86 22.48 -1.52 12.34
C LEU A 86 21.54 -1.06 11.22
N VAL A 87 20.24 -1.26 11.41
CA VAL A 87 19.20 -0.69 10.57
C VAL A 87 19.10 0.82 10.80
N SER A 88 19.17 1.26 12.07
CA SER A 88 19.26 2.68 12.43
C SER A 88 20.56 3.35 11.98
N ALA A 89 21.66 2.60 11.81
CA ALA A 89 22.91 3.13 11.22
C ALA A 89 22.82 3.21 9.68
N SER A 90 22.19 2.22 9.04
CA SER A 90 21.87 2.25 7.61
C SER A 90 20.97 3.43 7.23
N LYS A 91 20.09 3.86 8.16
CA LYS A 91 19.26 5.08 8.10
C LYS A 91 20.06 6.34 7.77
N GLN A 92 21.25 6.52 8.35
CA GLN A 92 22.09 7.69 8.12
C GLN A 92 22.82 7.66 6.77
N ALA A 93 23.05 6.46 6.22
CA ALA A 93 23.88 6.28 5.04
C ALA A 93 23.08 6.05 3.74
N ALA A 94 21.88 5.47 3.80
CA ALA A 94 21.24 4.88 2.61
C ALA A 94 19.70 5.04 2.55
N ASN A 95 19.13 6.04 3.24
CA ASN A 95 17.72 6.49 3.29
C ASN A 95 17.20 6.44 4.72
N SER A 96 16.92 7.61 5.29
CA SER A 96 16.39 7.72 6.66
C SER A 96 14.96 7.22 6.82
N GLN A 97 14.32 6.94 5.68
CA GLN A 97 12.91 6.61 5.49
C GLN A 97 12.63 5.09 5.47
N VAL A 98 13.64 4.29 5.76
CA VAL A 98 13.56 2.86 5.59
C VAL A 98 13.91 2.25 6.93
N TRP A 99 12.90 1.66 7.60
CA TRP A 99 13.03 0.80 8.78
C TRP A 99 13.22 1.48 10.15
N ASP A 100 12.51 2.57 10.34
CA ASP A 100 12.39 3.24 11.62
C ASP A 100 11.10 2.75 12.32
N ASN A 101 11.22 2.01 13.42
CA ASN A 101 10.08 1.59 14.24
C ASN A 101 9.70 2.65 15.31
N SER A 102 10.19 3.89 15.20
CA SER A 102 9.92 4.95 16.18
C SER A 102 8.47 5.44 16.13
N ASN A 103 7.81 5.23 15.00
CA ASN A 103 6.39 5.57 14.80
C ASN A 103 5.44 4.39 15.08
N ALA A 104 5.91 3.27 15.66
CA ALA A 104 5.09 2.08 15.90
C ALA A 104 3.79 2.37 16.67
N GLU A 105 3.87 3.22 17.69
CA GLU A 105 2.71 3.59 18.49
C GLU A 105 1.69 4.42 17.67
N ALA A 106 2.17 5.34 16.83
CA ALA A 106 1.31 6.10 15.93
C ALA A 106 0.59 5.19 14.93
N TYR A 107 1.28 4.17 14.39
CA TYR A 107 0.64 3.19 13.52
C TYR A 107 -0.38 2.31 14.24
N LYS A 108 -0.13 1.92 15.50
CA LYS A 108 -1.13 1.19 16.30
C LYS A 108 -2.38 2.04 16.54
N GLN A 109 -2.21 3.31 16.87
CA GLN A 109 -3.33 4.24 17.05
C GLN A 109 -4.10 4.46 15.76
N TYR A 110 -3.40 4.62 14.64
CA TYR A 110 -3.98 4.67 13.30
C TYR A 110 -4.81 3.42 12.99
N GLU A 111 -4.25 2.23 13.18
CA GLU A 111 -4.96 0.97 12.94
C GLU A 111 -6.20 0.84 13.83
N SER A 112 -6.11 1.21 15.11
CA SER A 112 -7.27 1.22 16.01
C SER A 112 -8.34 2.21 15.56
N ALA A 113 -7.95 3.42 15.16
CA ALA A 113 -8.89 4.44 14.70
C ALA A 113 -9.64 4.01 13.43
N VAL A 114 -8.94 3.38 12.47
CA VAL A 114 -9.57 2.81 11.27
C VAL A 114 -10.60 1.74 11.65
N LYS A 115 -10.23 0.81 12.54
CA LYS A 115 -11.12 -0.28 12.99
C LYS A 115 -12.35 0.27 13.69
N GLU A 116 -12.17 1.15 14.67
CA GLU A 116 -13.26 1.76 15.43
C GLU A 116 -14.19 2.59 14.54
N ALA A 117 -13.65 3.34 13.58
CA ALA A 117 -14.45 4.14 12.66
C ALA A 117 -15.21 3.27 11.66
N ALA A 118 -14.60 2.21 11.15
CA ALA A 118 -15.27 1.23 10.29
C ALA A 118 -16.42 0.52 11.04
N ASP A 119 -16.18 0.10 12.29
CA ASP A 119 -17.17 -0.56 13.14
C ASP A 119 -18.38 0.36 13.39
N LYS A 120 -18.18 1.67 13.59
CA LYS A 120 -19.27 2.66 13.72
C LYS A 120 -20.11 2.78 12.44
N CYS A 121 -19.52 2.55 11.28
CA CYS A 121 -20.23 2.49 10.00
C CYS A 121 -20.86 1.11 9.71
N GLU A 122 -20.73 0.14 10.61
CA GLU A 122 -21.08 -1.27 10.38
C GLU A 122 -20.33 -1.89 9.18
N ALA A 123 -19.18 -1.31 8.83
CA ALA A 123 -18.31 -1.76 7.77
C ALA A 123 -17.27 -2.73 8.32
N SER A 124 -16.93 -3.77 7.55
CA SER A 124 -15.79 -4.61 7.89
C SER A 124 -14.48 -3.94 7.49
N TRP A 125 -13.43 -4.14 8.28
CA TRP A 125 -12.13 -3.54 8.03
C TRP A 125 -11.09 -4.57 7.57
N THR A 126 -10.06 -4.10 6.88
CA THR A 126 -8.89 -4.90 6.52
C THR A 126 -7.65 -4.03 6.64
N ILE A 127 -6.65 -4.47 7.41
CA ILE A 127 -5.37 -3.76 7.52
C ILE A 127 -4.32 -4.51 6.70
N VAL A 128 -3.77 -3.83 5.69
CA VAL A 128 -2.69 -4.34 4.85
C VAL A 128 -1.38 -3.74 5.30
N ARG A 129 -0.55 -4.53 5.98
CA ARG A 129 0.76 -4.10 6.47
C ARG A 129 1.81 -4.25 5.39
N ALA A 130 2.39 -3.13 4.99
CA ALA A 130 3.51 -3.06 4.07
C ALA A 130 4.80 -2.81 4.85
N GLY A 131 5.88 -3.45 4.43
CA GLY A 131 7.21 -3.06 4.83
C GLY A 131 7.77 -1.97 3.92
N THR A 132 9.00 -2.13 3.46
CA THR A 132 9.54 -1.13 2.53
C THR A 132 8.92 -1.30 1.18
N LEU A 133 8.11 -0.31 0.81
CA LEU A 133 7.54 -0.20 -0.52
C LEU A 133 8.64 -0.01 -1.56
N LYS A 134 8.81 -1.03 -2.38
CA LYS A 134 9.73 -1.09 -3.50
C LYS A 134 8.98 -1.38 -4.79
N GLY A 135 9.65 -1.14 -5.90
CA GLY A 135 9.09 -1.42 -7.21
C GLY A 135 7.98 -0.46 -7.65
N GLY A 136 7.32 -0.81 -8.74
CA GLY A 136 6.50 0.06 -9.59
C GLY A 136 6.82 -0.05 -11.09
N ALA A 137 7.61 -1.06 -11.46
CA ALA A 137 8.22 -1.48 -12.75
C ALA A 137 7.83 -0.79 -14.02
N CYS A 138 8.71 -0.85 -15.02
CA CYS A 138 8.17 -0.94 -16.36
C CYS A 138 7.27 -2.17 -16.45
N GLY A 139 5.98 -1.97 -16.71
CA GLY A 139 5.20 -2.99 -17.41
C GLY A 139 5.86 -3.15 -18.79
N GLU A 140 6.70 -4.16 -18.96
CA GLU A 140 7.37 -4.43 -20.25
C GLU A 140 6.31 -4.39 -21.35
N ASN A 141 6.49 -3.54 -22.37
CA ASN A 141 5.57 -3.41 -23.50
C ASN A 141 4.08 -3.18 -23.13
N ASN A 142 3.78 -2.52 -22.00
CA ASN A 142 2.42 -2.38 -21.45
C ASN A 142 1.71 -3.71 -21.09
N GLU A 143 2.44 -4.83 -21.00
CA GLU A 143 1.87 -6.13 -20.57
C GLU A 143 1.28 -6.05 -19.15
N TYR A 144 1.83 -5.16 -18.32
CA TYR A 144 1.38 -4.90 -16.96
C TYR A 144 1.03 -3.42 -16.77
N PRO A 145 -0.17 -2.98 -17.19
CA PRO A 145 -0.57 -1.57 -17.16
C PRO A 145 -0.67 -0.98 -15.75
N GLN A 146 -0.69 -1.83 -14.71
CA GLN A 146 -0.67 -1.41 -13.31
C GLN A 146 0.73 -1.00 -12.82
N TYR A 147 1.77 -1.14 -13.65
CA TYR A 147 3.14 -0.70 -13.36
C TYR A 147 3.53 0.48 -14.27
N LEU A 148 4.50 1.31 -13.86
CA LEU A 148 4.92 2.54 -14.54
C LEU A 148 5.74 2.24 -15.81
N ALA A 149 5.31 2.64 -17.00
CA ALA A 149 6.08 2.40 -18.24
C ALA A 149 7.58 2.80 -18.20
N GLU A 150 8.43 2.12 -18.98
CA GLU A 150 9.91 2.31 -19.00
C GLU A 150 10.30 3.77 -19.17
N SER A 151 9.58 4.48 -20.03
CA SER A 151 9.80 5.90 -20.31
C SER A 151 9.67 6.79 -19.06
N TYR A 152 8.90 6.37 -18.04
CA TYR A 152 8.83 7.05 -16.75
C TYR A 152 10.15 6.89 -15.97
N TYR A 153 10.75 5.72 -16.03
CA TYR A 153 12.06 5.44 -15.45
C TYR A 153 13.17 6.21 -16.15
N GLU A 154 13.17 6.27 -17.48
CA GLU A 154 14.14 7.07 -18.23
C GLU A 154 14.11 8.55 -17.83
N LYS A 155 12.91 9.10 -17.57
CA LYS A 155 12.73 10.48 -17.11
C LYS A 155 13.17 10.71 -15.65
N THR A 156 13.08 9.69 -14.80
CA THR A 156 13.40 9.79 -13.37
C THR A 156 14.85 9.40 -13.06
N LYS A 157 15.53 8.65 -13.94
CA LYS A 157 16.97 8.30 -13.82
C LYS A 157 17.89 9.53 -13.73
N THR A 158 17.49 10.69 -14.24
CA THR A 158 18.26 11.94 -14.12
C THR A 158 18.17 12.57 -12.74
N ASP A 159 17.23 12.13 -11.90
CA ASP A 159 17.05 12.59 -10.54
C ASP A 159 17.62 11.55 -9.56
N ILE A 160 18.91 11.69 -9.28
CA ILE A 160 19.66 10.85 -8.33
C ILE A 160 19.05 10.89 -6.91
N VAL A 161 18.03 11.70 -6.63
CA VAL A 161 17.35 11.71 -5.32
C VAL A 161 16.26 10.64 -5.23
N THR A 162 15.80 10.05 -6.34
CA THR A 162 14.70 9.07 -6.39
C THR A 162 15.16 7.60 -6.47
N TRP A 163 16.15 7.20 -5.65
CA TRP A 163 16.62 5.80 -5.54
C TRP A 163 15.49 4.79 -5.18
N GLN A 164 14.36 5.29 -4.69
CA GLN A 164 13.17 4.50 -4.35
C GLN A 164 12.44 3.88 -5.57
N LEU A 165 12.73 4.39 -6.78
CA LEU A 165 12.14 3.91 -8.02
C LEU A 165 12.95 2.77 -8.66
N LEU A 166 14.23 2.59 -8.32
CA LEU A 166 15.17 1.80 -9.14
C LEU A 166 15.14 0.28 -8.95
N PHE A 167 14.39 -0.26 -7.99
CA PHE A 167 14.36 -1.72 -7.76
C PHE A 167 13.19 -2.34 -8.49
N ASP A 168 13.29 -2.37 -9.82
CA ASP A 168 12.23 -2.99 -10.55
C ASP A 168 12.64 -3.66 -11.86
N CYS A 169 12.46 -4.98 -11.85
CA CYS A 169 11.91 -5.84 -12.91
C CYS A 169 11.92 -7.31 -12.42
N GLY A 170 12.66 -7.63 -11.36
CA GLY A 170 12.94 -9.01 -10.90
C GLY A 170 11.98 -9.62 -9.87
N VAL A 171 11.12 -8.82 -9.24
CA VAL A 171 10.36 -9.22 -8.05
C VAL A 171 8.93 -8.64 -8.12
N ARG A 172 8.06 -9.32 -8.86
CA ARG A 172 6.62 -9.03 -8.95
C ARG A 172 5.77 -10.02 -8.14
N GLY A 173 6.35 -11.12 -7.68
CA GLY A 173 5.66 -12.11 -6.86
C GLY A 173 5.29 -11.56 -5.48
N VAL A 174 4.20 -12.05 -4.92
CA VAL A 174 3.65 -11.60 -3.64
C VAL A 174 3.50 -12.78 -2.67
N LYS A 175 3.85 -12.55 -1.40
CA LYS A 175 3.45 -13.42 -0.27
C LYS A 175 2.58 -12.65 0.70
N ILE A 176 1.59 -13.34 1.26
CA ILE A 176 0.71 -12.84 2.32
C ILE A 176 0.99 -13.62 3.60
N ALA A 177 0.97 -12.92 4.73
CA ALA A 177 1.11 -13.57 6.02
C ALA A 177 0.19 -12.91 7.06
N LYS A 178 -0.64 -13.70 7.75
CA LYS A 178 -1.61 -13.21 8.73
C LYS A 178 -0.96 -12.46 9.88
N GLY A 179 -1.54 -11.34 10.27
CA GLY A 179 -1.10 -10.56 11.40
C GLY A 179 0.21 -9.84 11.16
N ASP A 180 1.05 -9.79 12.18
CA ASP A 180 2.32 -9.08 12.19
C ASP A 180 3.51 -10.05 12.13
N VAL A 181 3.63 -10.77 11.02
CA VAL A 181 4.62 -11.87 10.93
C VAL A 181 5.71 -11.64 9.89
N LEU A 182 5.64 -10.54 9.14
CA LEU A 182 6.71 -10.20 8.20
C LEU A 182 7.87 -9.51 8.94
N PRO A 183 9.08 -10.10 8.92
CA PRO A 183 10.23 -9.47 9.55
C PRO A 183 10.70 -8.27 8.73
N GLY A 184 11.34 -7.31 9.38
CA GLY A 184 12.15 -6.29 8.72
C GLY A 184 13.44 -6.87 8.09
N PRO A 185 14.26 -6.03 7.44
CA PRO A 185 15.40 -6.45 6.62
C PRO A 185 16.62 -6.93 7.43
N GLY A 186 16.63 -6.69 8.76
CA GLY A 186 17.75 -7.01 9.63
C GLY A 186 19.08 -6.45 9.13
N MET A 187 20.12 -7.28 9.19
CA MET A 187 21.49 -6.96 8.76
C MET A 187 21.62 -6.63 7.27
N LYS A 188 20.59 -6.93 6.47
CA LYS A 188 20.64 -6.75 5.02
C LYS A 188 20.09 -5.40 4.57
N ALA A 189 19.68 -4.52 5.48
CA ALA A 189 19.02 -3.24 5.17
C ALA A 189 19.71 -2.44 4.05
N VAL A 190 21.04 -2.25 4.10
CA VAL A 190 21.80 -1.55 3.05
C VAL A 190 21.72 -2.26 1.71
N PHE A 191 21.83 -3.60 1.70
CA PHE A 191 21.73 -4.39 0.47
C PHE A 191 20.33 -4.36 -0.11
N THR A 192 19.31 -4.36 0.74
CA THR A 192 17.93 -4.19 0.28
C THR A 192 17.75 -2.85 -0.42
N ALA A 193 18.40 -1.78 0.06
CA ALA A 193 18.27 -0.44 -0.51
C ALA A 193 18.92 -0.26 -1.88
N ILE A 194 19.68 -1.26 -2.37
CA ILE A 194 20.39 -1.23 -3.67
C ILE A 194 20.22 -2.51 -4.51
N GLY A 195 19.48 -3.50 -4.00
CA GLY A 195 19.35 -4.83 -4.58
C GLY A 195 18.05 -5.02 -5.35
N THR A 196 18.13 -5.78 -6.45
CA THR A 196 16.98 -6.17 -7.29
C THR A 196 16.40 -7.53 -6.92
N ASP A 197 16.97 -8.19 -5.91
CA ASP A 197 16.58 -9.52 -5.46
C ASP A 197 15.52 -9.45 -4.36
N VAL A 198 14.93 -10.59 -4.04
CA VAL A 198 14.00 -10.69 -2.91
C VAL A 198 14.74 -10.50 -1.60
N HIS A 199 14.22 -9.60 -0.76
CA HIS A 199 14.70 -9.41 0.58
C HIS A 199 13.56 -9.37 1.59
N ASP A 200 13.87 -9.83 2.80
CA ASP A 200 12.94 -9.73 3.91
C ASP A 200 12.65 -8.27 4.26
N GLY A 201 11.42 -8.02 4.71
CA GLY A 201 10.89 -6.69 4.94
C GLY A 201 10.35 -5.99 3.70
N ASP A 202 10.72 -6.39 2.49
CA ASP A 202 10.31 -5.68 1.28
C ASP A 202 8.88 -6.03 0.85
N SER A 203 8.15 -5.01 0.43
CA SER A 203 6.82 -5.11 -0.16
C SER A 203 6.83 -4.44 -1.53
N GLY A 204 6.23 -5.07 -2.54
CA GLY A 204 6.04 -4.43 -3.85
C GLY A 204 4.93 -3.39 -3.80
N ARG A 205 5.12 -2.18 -4.35
CA ARG A 205 4.07 -1.13 -4.43
C ARG A 205 2.80 -1.64 -5.09
N CYS A 206 2.94 -2.21 -6.28
CA CYS A 206 1.80 -2.79 -6.99
C CYS A 206 1.24 -4.02 -6.26
N GLY A 207 2.08 -4.86 -5.66
CA GLY A 207 1.61 -6.01 -4.87
C GLY A 207 0.79 -5.61 -3.63
N VAL A 208 1.16 -4.51 -2.94
CA VAL A 208 0.38 -3.97 -1.83
C VAL A 208 -0.93 -3.37 -2.33
N ALA A 209 -0.89 -2.57 -3.39
CA ALA A 209 -2.09 -1.98 -3.98
C ALA A 209 -3.07 -3.06 -4.47
N GLU A 210 -2.57 -4.08 -5.18
CA GLU A 210 -3.37 -5.23 -5.62
C GLU A 210 -3.92 -6.00 -4.42
N ALA A 211 -3.12 -6.26 -3.38
CA ALA A 211 -3.63 -6.94 -2.18
C ALA A 211 -4.77 -6.16 -1.51
N MET A 212 -4.68 -4.83 -1.45
CA MET A 212 -5.75 -3.99 -0.92
C MET A 212 -7.02 -4.11 -1.77
N VAL A 213 -6.90 -3.99 -3.10
CA VAL A 213 -8.05 -4.12 -4.01
C VAL A 213 -8.65 -5.52 -3.95
N LYS A 214 -7.83 -6.55 -4.09
CA LYS A 214 -8.27 -7.96 -4.09
C LYS A 214 -8.89 -8.37 -2.77
N SER A 215 -8.47 -7.82 -1.63
CA SER A 215 -9.15 -8.09 -0.36
C SER A 215 -10.63 -7.64 -0.34
N LEU A 216 -11.04 -6.69 -1.19
CA LEU A 216 -12.45 -6.34 -1.30
C LEU A 216 -13.30 -7.47 -1.91
N GLU A 217 -12.68 -8.38 -2.67
CA GLU A 217 -13.36 -9.47 -3.38
C GLU A 217 -13.58 -10.74 -2.52
N PHE A 218 -12.95 -10.83 -1.33
CA PHE A 218 -12.93 -12.06 -0.53
C PHE A 218 -13.42 -11.85 0.91
N ASP A 219 -14.50 -12.51 1.28
CA ASP A 219 -15.12 -12.42 2.62
C ASP A 219 -14.19 -12.85 3.76
N ASN A 220 -13.27 -13.79 3.52
CA ASN A 220 -12.31 -14.25 4.54
C ASN A 220 -11.25 -13.19 4.87
N THR A 221 -11.22 -12.07 4.16
CA THR A 221 -10.38 -10.92 4.46
C THR A 221 -11.14 -9.83 5.24
N ALA A 222 -12.37 -10.09 5.67
CA ALA A 222 -13.11 -9.20 6.56
C ALA A 222 -12.62 -9.28 8.00
N ASN A 223 -12.38 -8.12 8.61
CA ASN A 223 -11.92 -7.94 9.99
C ASN A 223 -10.59 -8.67 10.28
N VAL A 224 -9.67 -8.63 9.32
CA VAL A 224 -8.33 -9.21 9.46
C VAL A 224 -7.25 -8.20 9.12
N ASP A 225 -6.09 -8.40 9.72
CA ASP A 225 -4.85 -7.73 9.36
C ASP A 225 -3.84 -8.74 8.81
N PHE A 226 -3.07 -8.34 7.80
CA PHE A 226 -2.05 -9.18 7.20
C PHE A 226 -0.90 -8.37 6.61
N GLY A 227 0.29 -8.96 6.62
CA GLY A 227 1.47 -8.43 5.95
C GLY A 227 1.55 -8.85 4.50
N VAL A 228 2.04 -7.94 3.65
CA VAL A 228 2.37 -8.20 2.24
C VAL A 228 3.88 -8.13 2.05
N GLY A 229 4.47 -9.21 1.57
CA GLY A 229 5.89 -9.29 1.25
C GLY A 229 6.13 -9.66 -0.20
N THR A 230 7.38 -9.62 -0.62
CA THR A 230 7.79 -10.02 -1.97
C THR A 230 8.18 -11.50 -2.08
N LEU A 231 7.99 -12.06 -3.28
CA LEU A 231 8.47 -13.37 -3.73
C LEU A 231 9.16 -13.26 -5.09
N ALA A 232 10.09 -14.17 -5.36
CA ALA A 232 10.90 -14.14 -6.57
C ALA A 232 10.05 -14.59 -7.76
N SER A 233 9.65 -13.64 -8.59
CA SER A 233 8.88 -13.87 -9.80
C SER A 233 8.99 -12.65 -10.72
N ARG A 234 8.93 -12.87 -12.03
CA ARG A 234 8.77 -11.81 -13.03
C ARG A 234 7.29 -11.49 -13.30
N GLU A 235 6.40 -12.38 -12.88
CA GLU A 235 4.97 -12.30 -13.12
C GLU A 235 4.27 -11.90 -11.82
N PRO A 236 3.30 -10.96 -11.86
CA PRO A 236 2.39 -10.74 -10.73
C PRO A 236 1.47 -11.96 -10.54
N PRO A 237 0.91 -12.17 -9.33
CA PRO A 237 -0.04 -13.24 -9.12
C PRO A 237 -1.29 -13.06 -10.00
N SER A 238 -1.73 -14.15 -10.62
CA SER A 238 -3.03 -14.26 -11.28
C SER A 238 -4.19 -14.21 -10.26
N ASP A 239 -5.42 -14.02 -10.73
CA ASP A 239 -6.62 -14.05 -9.87
C ASP A 239 -6.75 -15.37 -9.08
N ALA A 240 -6.37 -16.49 -9.68
CA ALA A 240 -6.40 -17.80 -9.03
C ALA A 240 -5.35 -17.89 -7.90
N GLU A 241 -4.15 -17.37 -8.15
CA GLU A 241 -3.08 -17.33 -7.15
C GLU A 241 -3.41 -16.36 -6.01
N TRP A 242 -4.01 -15.20 -6.29
CA TRP A 242 -4.52 -14.29 -5.25
C TRP A 242 -5.53 -14.98 -4.34
N LYS A 243 -6.48 -15.73 -4.92
CA LYS A 243 -7.44 -16.51 -4.13
C LYS A 243 -6.74 -17.55 -3.26
N GLU A 244 -5.76 -18.26 -3.80
CA GLU A 244 -5.00 -19.25 -3.04
C GLU A 244 -4.21 -18.60 -1.89
N LEU A 245 -3.55 -17.47 -2.15
CA LEU A 245 -2.82 -16.69 -1.14
C LEU A 245 -3.74 -16.29 0.02
N PHE A 246 -4.94 -15.77 -0.27
CA PHE A 246 -5.88 -15.40 0.81
C PHE A 246 -6.45 -16.61 1.54
N MET A 247 -6.74 -17.71 0.85
CA MET A 247 -7.34 -18.91 1.48
C MET A 247 -6.36 -19.70 2.34
N GLN A 248 -5.07 -19.71 1.99
CA GLN A 248 -4.05 -20.43 2.74
C GLN A 248 -3.43 -19.61 3.86
N SER A 249 -3.32 -18.29 3.67
CA SER A 249 -2.60 -17.43 4.58
C SER A 249 -3.45 -16.77 5.66
N LEU A 250 -4.78 -16.66 5.52
CA LEU A 250 -5.67 -15.89 6.42
C LEU A 250 -6.75 -16.76 7.07
#